data_AF-A0A370HKV6-F1
#
_entry.id   AF-A0A370HKV6-F1
#
_cell.length_a   1.000
_cell.length_b   1.000
_cell.length_c   1.000
_cell.angle_alpha   90.00
_cell.angle_beta   90.00
_cell.angle_gamma   90.00
#
_symmetry.space_group_name_H-M   'P 1'
#
loop_
_entity.id
_entity.type
_entity.pdbx_description
1 polymer ?
#
loop_
_entity_poly.entity_id
_entity_poly.type
_entity_poly.pdbx_seq_one_letter_code
_entity_poly.pdbx_strand_id
1 'polypeptide(L)'
;MADVDQLEKLSSKELHDRAVDHAVRHADVKFLWGLLEQIPAAEAAAGDLGESEVDIKNVLSLLHDYAHAGEGPVAEALRPLYIEYLAEHT
;
A
#
# COMPACT_ATOMS: atom_id res chain seq x y z
N MET A 1 1.03 9.44 -23.19
CA MET A 1 1.90 10.15 -22.22
C MET A 1 1.12 11.38 -21.79
N ALA A 2 0.76 11.50 -20.51
CA ALA A 2 0.11 12.72 -20.03
C ALA A 2 1.13 13.87 -20.05
N ASP A 3 0.69 15.06 -20.41
CA ASP A 3 1.50 16.27 -20.43
C ASP A 3 1.66 16.79 -18.99
N VAL A 4 2.89 16.99 -18.53
CA VAL A 4 3.17 17.36 -17.12
C VAL A 4 2.49 18.68 -16.78
N ASP A 5 2.52 19.67 -17.69
CA ASP A 5 1.86 20.97 -17.51
C ASP A 5 0.32 20.83 -17.40
N GLN A 6 -0.28 19.77 -17.93
CA GLN A 6 -1.71 19.49 -17.73
C GLN A 6 -1.97 18.85 -16.37
N LEU A 7 -1.05 18.02 -15.87
CA LEU A 7 -1.16 17.39 -14.57
C LEU A 7 -0.98 18.39 -13.42
N GLU A 8 -0.04 19.34 -13.54
CA GLU A 8 0.20 20.37 -12.52
C GLU A 8 -1.00 21.31 -12.29
N LYS A 9 -1.92 21.40 -13.27
CA LYS A 9 -3.14 22.20 -13.15
C LYS A 9 -4.25 21.50 -12.37
N LEU A 10 -4.10 20.20 -12.10
CA LEU A 10 -5.11 19.41 -11.40
C LEU A 10 -4.98 19.61 -9.88
N SER A 11 -6.09 19.44 -9.18
CA SER A 11 -6.05 19.37 -7.72
C SER A 11 -5.32 18.11 -7.24
N SER A 12 -4.76 18.16 -6.03
CA SER A 12 -4.12 16.99 -5.41
C SER A 12 -5.07 15.79 -5.30
N LYS A 13 -6.37 16.04 -5.10
CA LYS A 13 -7.40 14.99 -5.07
C LYS A 13 -7.56 14.33 -6.45
N GLU A 14 -7.68 15.12 -7.51
CA GLU A 14 -7.81 14.58 -8.87
C GLU A 14 -6.55 13.83 -9.31
N LEU A 15 -5.37 14.31 -8.91
CA LEU A 15 -4.11 13.60 -9.14
C LEU A 15 -4.10 12.25 -8.41
N HIS A 16 -4.48 12.23 -7.14
CA HIS A 16 -4.58 11.00 -6.35
C HIS A 16 -5.56 10.01 -6.98
N ASP A 17 -6.79 10.45 -7.24
CA ASP A 17 -7.85 9.59 -7.78
C ASP A 17 -7.43 8.97 -9.13
N ARG A 18 -6.82 9.77 -10.02
CA ARG A 18 -6.31 9.27 -11.31
C ARG A 18 -5.12 8.33 -11.15
N ALA A 19 -4.18 8.63 -10.26
CA ALA A 19 -3.02 7.78 -10.04
C ALA A 19 -3.42 6.43 -9.44
N VAL A 20 -4.33 6.42 -8.46
CA VAL A 20 -4.85 5.21 -7.83
C VAL A 20 -5.70 4.40 -8.80
N ASP A 21 -6.65 5.02 -9.52
CA ASP A 21 -7.47 4.33 -10.51
C ASP A 21 -6.61 3.69 -11.61
N HIS A 22 -5.59 4.41 -12.09
CA HIS A 22 -4.65 3.86 -13.05
C HIS A 22 -3.89 2.66 -12.48
N ALA A 23 -3.33 2.77 -11.27
CA ALA A 23 -2.58 1.69 -10.65
C ALA A 23 -3.44 0.45 -10.38
N VAL A 24 -4.67 0.61 -9.89
CA VAL A 24 -5.62 -0.50 -9.66
C VAL A 24 -5.95 -1.22 -10.97
N ARG A 25 -6.27 -0.48 -12.04
CA ARG A 25 -6.61 -1.08 -13.35
C ARG A 25 -5.46 -1.87 -13.97
N HIS A 26 -4.23 -1.49 -13.66
CA HIS A 26 -3.02 -2.15 -14.18
C HIS A 26 -2.41 -3.15 -13.18
N ALA A 27 -3.07 -3.38 -12.04
CA ALA A 27 -2.53 -4.19 -10.95
C ALA A 27 -1.10 -3.77 -10.53
N ASP A 28 -0.82 -2.46 -10.53
CA ASP A 28 0.47 -1.90 -10.11
C ASP A 28 0.56 -1.85 -8.58
N VAL A 29 0.72 -3.04 -7.99
CA VAL A 29 0.86 -3.22 -6.53
C VAL A 29 2.08 -2.46 -6.02
N LYS A 30 3.14 -2.31 -6.84
CA LYS A 30 4.35 -1.58 -6.44
C LYS A 30 4.08 -0.10 -6.21
N PHE A 31 3.34 0.56 -7.10
CA PHE A 31 2.94 1.96 -6.91
C PHE A 31 2.05 2.12 -5.67
N LEU A 32 1.02 1.27 -5.53
CA LEU A 32 0.08 1.34 -4.40
C LEU A 32 0.78 1.10 -3.06
N TRP A 33 1.71 0.16 -3.01
CA TRP A 33 2.56 -0.10 -1.85
C TRP A 33 3.42 1.11 -1.50
N GLY A 34 4.13 1.67 -2.49
CA GLY A 34 4.94 2.87 -2.30
C GLY A 34 4.12 4.09 -1.85
N LEU A 35 2.88 4.24 -2.33
CA LEU A 35 1.98 5.31 -1.88
C LEU A 35 1.64 5.18 -0.39
N LEU A 36 1.32 3.97 0.08
CA LEU A 36 1.02 3.70 1.50
C LEU A 36 2.22 3.99 2.41
N GLU A 37 3.43 3.58 2.02
CA GLU A 37 4.66 3.82 2.78
C GLU A 37 5.01 5.31 2.95
N GLN A 38 4.56 6.17 2.03
CA GLN A 38 4.83 7.61 2.07
C GLN A 38 3.85 8.40 2.94
N ILE A 39 2.71 7.81 3.32
CA ILE A 39 1.68 8.49 4.13
C ILE A 39 2.26 9.04 5.45
N PRO A 40 3.01 8.27 6.27
CA PRO A 40 3.53 8.79 7.55
C PRO A 40 4.46 9.98 7.36
N ALA A 41 5.28 9.98 6.31
CA ALA A 41 6.17 11.10 6.01
C ALA A 41 5.38 12.34 5.54
N ALA A 42 4.31 12.14 4.77
CA ALA A 42 3.42 13.20 4.34
C ALA A 42 2.60 13.82 5.49
N GLU A 43 2.09 13.00 6.42
CA GLU A 43 1.39 13.44 7.63
C GLU A 43 2.31 14.25 8.55
N ALA A 44 3.52 13.74 8.80
CA ALA A 44 4.54 14.46 9.57
C ALA A 44 4.89 15.81 8.93
N ALA A 45 4.99 15.89 7.60
CA ALA A 45 5.23 17.13 6.88
C ALA A 45 4.04 18.10 6.90
N ALA A 46 2.81 17.57 6.95
CA ALA A 46 1.58 18.36 7.08
C ALA A 46 1.37 18.93 8.49
N GLY A 47 2.20 18.54 9.47
CA GLY A 47 2.07 18.94 10.86
C GLY A 47 0.93 18.23 11.60
N ASP A 48 0.35 17.21 10.97
CA ASP A 48 -0.72 16.39 11.54
C ASP A 48 -0.09 15.20 12.27
N LEU A 49 0.50 15.48 13.42
CA LEU A 49 0.98 14.46 14.38
C LEU A 49 -0.14 14.15 15.39
N GLY A 50 -1.39 14.06 14.93
CA GLY A 50 -2.54 13.76 15.78
C GLY A 50 -2.45 12.33 16.30
N GLU A 51 -2.17 12.15 17.59
CA GLU A 51 -2.30 10.95 18.48
C GLU A 51 -2.05 9.52 17.94
N SER A 52 -1.60 9.31 16.70
CA SER A 52 -1.70 8.03 16.00
C SER A 52 -0.52 7.72 15.07
N GLU A 53 0.59 8.48 15.09
CA GLU A 53 1.80 8.13 14.32
C GLU A 53 2.25 6.68 14.61
N VAL A 54 2.16 6.26 15.88
CA VAL A 54 2.49 4.90 16.30
C VAL A 54 1.47 3.91 15.74
N ASP A 55 0.18 4.22 15.78
CA ASP A 55 -0.87 3.34 15.26
C ASP A 55 -0.79 3.19 13.74
N ILE A 56 -0.53 4.26 13.00
CA ILE A 56 -0.40 4.24 11.54
C ILE A 56 0.86 3.45 11.15
N LYS A 57 1.99 3.67 11.83
CA LYS A 57 3.22 2.88 11.61
C LYS A 57 2.99 1.39 11.93
N ASN A 58 2.24 1.08 12.99
CA ASN A 58 1.89 -0.30 13.34
C ASN A 58 1.03 -0.96 12.25
N VAL A 59 -0.01 -0.28 11.75
CA VAL A 59 -0.88 -0.80 10.68
C VAL A 59 -0.09 -1.02 9.38
N LEU A 60 0.78 -0.09 9.00
CA LEU A 60 1.63 -0.25 7.82
C LEU A 60 2.61 -1.43 7.95
N SER A 61 3.17 -1.62 9.14
CA SER A 61 4.07 -2.75 9.41
C SER A 61 3.35 -4.09 9.25
N LEU A 62 2.12 -4.20 9.76
CA LEU A 62 1.29 -5.41 9.59
C LEU A 62 0.96 -5.69 8.13
N LEU A 63 0.65 -4.65 7.34
CA LEU A 63 0.41 -4.80 5.91
C LEU A 63 1.68 -5.24 5.17
N HIS A 64 2.85 -4.75 5.60
CA HIS A 64 4.14 -5.10 5.02
C HIS A 64 4.46 -6.57 5.29
N ASP A 65 4.31 -7.00 6.54
CA ASP A 65 4.50 -8.38 6.95
C ASP A 65 3.55 -9.32 6.20
N TYR A 66 2.29 -8.92 6.02
CA TYR A 66 1.33 -9.66 5.20
C TYR A 66 1.78 -9.79 3.74
N ALA A 67 2.24 -8.70 3.12
CA ALA A 67 2.71 -8.72 1.73
C ALA A 67 3.92 -9.65 1.54
N HIS A 68 4.79 -9.75 2.55
CA HIS A 68 5.98 -10.61 2.54
C HIS A 68 5.76 -11.96 3.24
N ALA A 69 4.54 -12.28 3.66
CA ALA A 69 4.21 -13.51 4.39
C ALA A 69 4.46 -14.80 3.57
N GLY A 70 4.66 -14.66 2.26
CA GLY A 70 5.06 -15.74 1.35
C GLY A 70 6.57 -15.96 1.26
N GLU A 71 7.39 -15.19 1.99
CA GLU A 71 8.85 -15.27 1.93
C GLU A 71 9.49 -15.83 3.22
N GLY A 72 10.65 -16.48 3.05
CA GLY A 72 11.53 -16.86 4.16
C GLY A 72 10.91 -17.81 5.21
N PRO A 73 11.41 -17.80 6.46
CA PRO A 73 10.93 -18.68 7.52
C PRO A 73 9.46 -18.48 7.91
N VAL A 74 8.92 -17.28 7.69
CA VAL A 74 7.51 -16.95 7.95
C VAL A 74 6.60 -17.71 6.98
N ALA A 75 6.96 -17.79 5.71
CA ALA A 75 6.23 -18.57 4.71
C ALA A 75 6.15 -20.06 5.08
N GLU A 76 7.25 -20.63 5.55
CA GLU A 76 7.28 -22.03 5.98
C GLU A 76 6.39 -22.27 7.21
N ALA A 77 6.35 -21.31 8.15
CA ALA A 77 5.45 -21.38 9.30
C ALA A 77 3.96 -21.28 8.90
N LEU A 78 3.64 -20.48 7.88
CA LEU A 78 2.28 -20.29 7.37
C LEU A 78 1.84 -21.37 6.38
N ARG A 79 2.75 -22.23 5.92
CA ARG A 79 2.50 -23.27 4.92
C ARG A 79 1.29 -24.17 5.23
N PRO A 80 1.05 -24.65 6.47
CA PRO A 80 -0.13 -25.46 6.76
C PRO A 80 -1.44 -24.72 6.46
N LEU A 81 -1.51 -23.44 6.79
CA LEU A 81 -2.68 -22.59 6.55
C LEU A 81 -2.95 -22.42 5.04
N TYR A 82 -1.89 -22.19 4.25
CA TYR A 82 -2.03 -22.08 2.79
C TYR A 82 -2.55 -23.38 2.17
N ILE A 83 -2.07 -24.54 2.62
CA ILE A 83 -2.50 -25.85 2.14
C ILE A 83 -3.98 -26.09 2.47
N GLU A 84 -4.40 -25.80 3.70
CA GLU A 84 -5.80 -25.95 4.14
C GLU A 84 -6.73 -25.08 3.28
N TYR A 85 -6.41 -23.79 3.13
CA TYR A 85 -7.18 -22.87 2.31
C TYR A 85 -7.35 -23.36 0.86
N LEU A 86 -6.24 -23.78 0.22
CA LEU A 86 -6.28 -24.26 -1.16
C LEU A 86 -7.04 -25.58 -1.28
N ALA A 87 -6.95 -26.49 -0.31
CA ALA A 87 -7.69 -27.75 -0.33
C ALA A 87 -9.22 -27.55 -0.29
N GLU A 88 -9.69 -26.45 0.31
CA GLU A 88 -11.12 -26.12 0.41
C GLU A 88 -11.67 -25.34 -0.80
N HIS A 89 -10.80 -24.63 -1.53
CA HIS A 89 -11.21 -23.64 -2.53
C HIS A 89 -10.72 -23.93 -3.96
N THR A 90 -10.01 -25.04 -4.17
CA THR A 90 -9.57 -25.52 -5.50
C THR A 90 -10.29 -26.79 -5.89
#